data_AF-A0A950TXA1-F1
#
_entry.id   AF-A0A950TXA1-F1
#
_cell.length_a   1.000
_cell.length_b   1.000
_cell.length_c   1.000
_cell.angle_alpha   90.00
_cell.angle_beta   90.00
_cell.angle_gamma   90.00
#
_symmetry.space_group_name_H-M   'P 1'
#
loop_
_entity.id
_entity.type
_entity.pdbx_description
1 polymer ?
#
loop_
_entity_poly.entity_id
_entity_poly.type
_entity_poly.pdbx_seq_one_letter_code
_entity_poly.pdbx_strand_id
1 'polypeptide(L)' 'VDVERRRVEAPAAGVDEAFPLDDFTQYRLLNGLDDIGLTLPHDDAIGEYESARAGYLPSLDHTG' A
#
# COMPACT_ATOMS: atom_id res chain seq x y z
N VAL A 1 9.94 -14.40 -10.96
CA VAL A 1 8.66 -14.51 -10.23
C VAL A 1 7.69 -13.55 -10.87
N ASP A 2 6.60 -14.06 -11.40
CA ASP A 2 5.51 -13.30 -12.00
C ASP A 2 4.32 -13.32 -11.03
N VAL A 3 4.07 -12.17 -10.39
CA VAL A 3 3.00 -12.04 -9.39
C VAL A 3 1.63 -11.96 -10.07
N GLU A 4 1.53 -11.37 -11.26
CA GLU A 4 0.29 -11.25 -12.03
C GLU A 4 -0.22 -12.64 -12.46
N ARG A 5 0.69 -13.47 -12.96
CA ARG A 5 0.38 -14.86 -13.38
C ARG A 5 0.49 -15.88 -12.25
N ARG A 6 0.97 -15.49 -11.08
CA ARG A 6 1.23 -16.37 -9.92
C ARG A 6 2.17 -17.52 -10.29
N ARG A 7 3.27 -17.21 -10.97
CA ARG A 7 4.28 -18.19 -11.42
C ARG A 7 5.69 -17.89 -10.91
N VAL A 8 6.45 -18.95 -10.68
CA VAL A 8 7.90 -18.89 -10.44
C VAL A 8 8.59 -19.60 -11.59
N GLU A 9 9.45 -18.86 -12.30
CA GLU A 9 10.26 -19.35 -13.41
C GLU A 9 11.73 -19.29 -13.04
N ALA A 10 12.43 -20.41 -13.19
CA ALA A 10 13.88 -20.52 -13.10
C ALA A 10 14.39 -21.49 -14.18
N PRO A 11 14.65 -21.01 -15.42
CA PRO A 11 15.01 -21.86 -16.55
C PRO A 11 16.25 -22.72 -16.33
N ALA A 12 17.27 -22.19 -15.65
CA ALA A 12 18.50 -22.93 -15.32
C ALA A 12 18.25 -24.13 -14.38
N ALA A 13 17.16 -24.08 -13.60
CA ALA A 13 16.72 -25.16 -12.73
C ALA A 13 15.53 -25.95 -13.31
N GLY A 14 15.07 -25.62 -14.52
CA GLY A 14 13.90 -26.24 -15.15
C GLY A 14 12.58 -26.01 -14.40
N VAL A 15 12.48 -24.94 -13.59
CA VAL A 15 11.28 -24.64 -12.80
C VAL A 15 10.40 -23.67 -13.57
N ASP A 16 9.13 -24.02 -13.74
CA ASP A 16 8.06 -23.14 -14.21
C ASP A 16 6.75 -23.58 -13.58
N GLU A 17 6.49 -23.10 -12.36
CA GLU A 17 5.43 -23.61 -11.49
C GLU A 17 4.50 -22.49 -11.02
N ALA A 18 3.22 -22.83 -10.86
CA ALA A 18 2.26 -21.94 -10.21
C ALA A 18 2.47 -21.97 -8.69
N PHE A 19 2.21 -20.86 -8.02
CA PHE A 19 2.23 -20.79 -6.56
C PHE A 19 0.91 -20.23 -6.01
N PRO A 20 0.48 -20.65 -4.80
CA PRO A 20 -0.71 -20.12 -4.19
C PRO A 20 -0.50 -18.66 -3.79
N LEU A 21 -1.44 -17.81 -4.19
CA LEU A 21 -1.52 -16.41 -3.81
C LEU A 21 -2.99 -16.01 -3.80
N ASP A 22 -3.48 -15.49 -2.69
CA ASP A 22 -4.85 -14.99 -2.61
C ASP A 22 -5.00 -13.67 -3.37
N ASP A 23 -6.23 -13.39 -3.82
CA ASP A 23 -6.52 -12.26 -4.69
C ASP A 23 -6.21 -10.91 -4.02
N PHE A 24 -6.40 -10.81 -2.70
CA PHE A 24 -6.15 -9.59 -1.96
C PHE A 24 -4.64 -9.29 -1.86
N THR A 25 -3.84 -10.29 -1.47
CA THR A 25 -2.38 -10.17 -1.45
C THR A 25 -1.82 -9.89 -2.84
N GLN A 26 -2.32 -10.55 -3.89
CA GLN A 26 -1.91 -10.26 -5.27
C GLN A 26 -2.21 -8.81 -5.64
N TYR A 27 -3.43 -8.34 -5.39
CA TYR A 27 -3.82 -6.96 -5.68
C TYR A 27 -2.92 -5.95 -4.97
N ARG A 28 -2.60 -6.18 -3.68
CA ARG A 28 -1.68 -5.33 -2.93
C ARG A 28 -0.29 -5.27 -3.55
N LEU A 29 0.28 -6.42 -3.90
CA LEU A 29 1.61 -6.50 -4.50
C LEU A 29 1.66 -5.85 -5.88
N LEU A 30 0.62 -6.01 -6.70
CA LEU A 30 0.53 -5.40 -8.03
C LEU A 30 0.34 -3.88 -7.98
N ASN A 31 -0.34 -3.36 -6.95
CA ASN A 31 -0.67 -1.94 -6.82
C ASN A 31 0.24 -1.19 -5.82
N GLY A 32 1.24 -1.85 -5.23
CA GLY A 32 2.14 -1.23 -4.25
C GLY A 32 1.45 -0.81 -2.94
N LEU A 33 0.40 -1.52 -2.53
CA LEU A 33 -0.40 -1.18 -1.34
C LEU A 33 0.20 -1.81 -0.07
N ASP A 34 0.95 -1.02 0.69
CA ASP A 34 1.71 -1.44 1.86
C ASP A 34 1.20 -0.83 3.18
N ASP A 35 -0.12 -0.85 3.43
CA ASP A 35 -0.81 -0.28 4.61
C ASP A 35 -0.97 1.27 4.65
N ILE A 36 -0.13 2.07 3.98
CA ILE A 36 -0.37 3.53 3.79
C ILE A 36 -1.39 3.82 2.66
N GLY A 37 -1.60 2.87 1.75
CA GLY A 37 -2.58 2.98 0.67
C GLY A 37 -4.05 2.95 1.12
N LEU A 38 -4.33 2.49 2.35
CA LEU A 38 -5.69 2.46 2.93
C LEU A 38 -6.04 3.77 3.66
N THR A 39 -5.06 4.56 4.08
CA THR A 39 -5.26 5.87 4.71
C THR A 39 -5.15 7.04 3.73
N LEU A 40 -4.47 6.86 2.60
CA LEU A 40 -4.38 7.85 1.51
C LEU A 40 -5.72 8.35 0.94
N PRO A 41 -6.81 7.57 0.86
CA PRO A 41 -8.11 8.07 0.40
C PRO A 41 -8.78 9.08 1.35
N HIS A 42 -8.21 9.30 2.55
CA HIS A 42 -8.70 10.26 3.52
C HIS A 42 -7.91 11.57 3.52
N ASP A 43 -7.02 11.83 2.56
CA ASP A 43 -6.26 13.08 2.51
C ASP A 43 -7.19 14.32 2.52
N ASP A 44 -8.26 14.29 1.71
CA ASP A 44 -9.28 15.35 1.70
C ASP A 44 -10.01 15.45 3.05
N ALA A 45 -10.33 14.33 3.69
CA ALA A 45 -11.02 14.30 4.99
C ALA A 45 -10.10 14.76 6.15
N ILE A 46 -8.80 14.50 6.05
CA ILE A 46 -7.77 15.02 6.95
C ILE A 46 -7.70 16.53 6.78
N GLY A 47 -7.63 17.04 5.53
CA GLY A 47 -7.62 18.46 5.23
C GLY A 47 -8.86 19.20 5.77
N GLU A 48 -10.06 18.65 5.58
CA GLU A 48 -11.30 19.22 6.13
C GLU A 48 -11.29 19.24 7.66
N TYR A 49 -10.87 18.15 8.31
CA TYR A 49 -10.79 18.06 9.78
C TYR A 49 -9.76 19.04 10.36
N GLU A 50 -8.58 19.16 9.74
CA GLU A 50 -7.55 20.10 10.17
C GLU A 50 -7.98 21.56 9.96
N SER A 51 -8.74 21.87 8.91
CA SER A 51 -9.27 23.23 8.67
C SER A 51 -10.24 23.70 9.78
N ALA A 52 -10.95 22.76 10.41
CA ALA A 52 -11.89 23.03 11.50
C ALA A 52 -11.23 22.94 12.89
N ARG A 53 -9.93 22.63 12.95
CA ARG A 53 -9.22 22.38 14.20
C ARG A 53 -8.98 23.68 14.96
N ALA A 54 -9.41 23.71 16.23
CA ALA A 54 -9.19 24.87 17.08
C ALA A 54 -7.69 25.11 17.33
N GLY A 55 -7.22 26.34 17.15
CA GLY A 55 -5.80 26.71 17.17
C GLY A 55 -5.08 26.56 18.52
N TYR A 56 -5.77 26.15 19.60
CA TYR A 56 -5.14 25.82 20.88
C TYR A 56 -4.71 24.34 20.98
N LEU A 57 -5.08 23.50 20.00
CA LEU A 57 -4.69 22.09 19.98
C LEU A 57 -3.25 21.92 19.47
N PRO A 58 -2.50 20.90 19.94
CA PRO A 58 -1.10 20.71 19.56
C PRO A 58 -0.93 20.46 18.04
N SER A 59 -0.32 21.39 17.32
CA SER A 59 0.05 21.21 15.90
C SER A 59 1.35 20.42 15.78
N LEU A 60 1.53 19.74 14.63
CA LEU A 60 2.83 19.21 14.22
C LEU A 60 3.71 20.35 13.69
N ASP A 61 3.83 21.45 14.43
CA ASP A 61 4.84 22.45 14.14
C ASP A 61 6.17 21.87 14.62
N HIS A 62 6.87 21.18 13.71
CA HIS A 62 8.25 20.82 13.91
C HIS A 62 9.06 22.11 13.94
N THR A 63 9.15 22.71 15.14
CA THR A 63 10.16 23.71 15.43
C THR A 63 11.50 23.01 15.26
N GLY A 64 12.26 23.44 14.24
CA GLY A 64 13.49 22.80 13.79
C GLY A 64 14.64 22.81 14.77
#